data_AF-A0AAD8CSV6-F1
#
_entry.id   AF-A0AAD8CSV6-F1
#
_cell.length_a   1.000
_cell.length_b   1.000
_cell.length_c   1.000
_cell.angle_alpha   90.00
_cell.angle_beta   90.00
_cell.angle_gamma   90.00
#
_symmetry.space_group_name_H-M   'P 1'
#
loop_
_entity.id
_entity.type
_entity.pdbx_description
1 polymer ?
#
loop_
_entity_poly.entity_id
_entity_poly.type
_entity_poly.pdbx_seq_one_letter_code
_entity_poly.pdbx_strand_id
1 'polypeptide(L)'
;MLFFSLSGFCVPAYNQIRKHVFVETVKSWSEAQRYCRENHTDLATVRSQEEAEQLLDITGASLRDSWIGLYRDDTQNWQWSNSDDVIYSNWRADLFCASVNSEGKWIDLPCNLQKSFMCYKETSNITERYTLIEELKTWTEAQQYCRENHTDLVSIKNASENEEIVKKAQGKPFWIGLFNEPWKWSHQGDSYTFHTWTYWEPNNWGGNQNCVMMRQTGEWIDYGCNFQLPFFCCDGGSSGQCFYEGTVKTWLGAQSYCRNQGKDLPSIQDQARVNELIGLIPSTNDSDHWIGLYHDKENWQWSSGGDVIYSNWEPCLFCASVNSEGEWEDSLCSQGNYFMCYSGELRFNSFVNETADWTGG
;
A
#
# COMPACT_ATOMS: atom_id res chain seq x y z
N MET A 1 -17.35 -31.38 -48.96
CA MET A 1 -16.97 -30.40 -47.91
C MET A 1 -18.20 -29.58 -47.58
N LEU A 2 -18.84 -29.85 -46.45
CA LEU A 2 -19.96 -29.06 -45.95
C LEU A 2 -19.43 -28.21 -44.80
N PHE A 3 -19.53 -26.89 -44.95
CA PHE A 3 -19.18 -25.92 -43.91
C PHE A 3 -20.25 -25.96 -42.81
N PHE A 4 -19.83 -26.21 -41.56
CA PHE A 4 -20.66 -25.92 -40.39
C PHE A 4 -20.51 -24.44 -40.05
N SER A 5 -21.54 -23.65 -40.30
CA SER A 5 -21.67 -22.32 -39.72
C SER A 5 -22.10 -22.47 -38.25
N LEU A 6 -21.19 -22.20 -37.32
CA LEU A 6 -21.55 -21.93 -35.92
C LEU A 6 -22.23 -20.56 -35.86
N SER A 7 -23.57 -20.55 -35.94
CA SER A 7 -24.34 -19.40 -35.47
C SER A 7 -24.23 -19.35 -33.95
N GLY A 8 -23.37 -18.47 -33.45
CA GLY A 8 -23.35 -18.12 -32.04
C GLY A 8 -24.71 -17.52 -31.66
N PHE A 9 -25.43 -18.19 -30.77
CA PHE A 9 -26.60 -17.61 -30.13
C PHE A 9 -26.12 -16.45 -29.27
N CYS A 10 -26.55 -15.23 -29.61
CA CYS A 10 -26.45 -14.09 -28.71
C CYS A 10 -27.42 -14.36 -27.55
N VAL A 11 -26.90 -14.65 -26.36
CA VAL A 11 -27.73 -14.68 -25.15
C VAL A 11 -28.17 -13.24 -24.91
N PRO A 12 -29.48 -12.94 -24.86
CA PRO A 12 -29.93 -11.57 -24.62
C PRO A 12 -29.42 -11.13 -23.23
N ALA A 13 -28.84 -9.94 -23.16
CA ALA A 13 -28.56 -9.28 -21.90
C ALA A 13 -29.88 -9.13 -21.14
N TYR A 14 -29.96 -9.73 -19.96
CA TYR A 14 -31.07 -9.58 -19.03
C TYR A 14 -31.16 -8.10 -18.63
N ASN A 15 -32.11 -7.35 -19.18
CA ASN A 15 -32.37 -5.99 -18.73
C ASN A 15 -33.28 -6.06 -17.49
N GLN A 16 -32.66 -6.26 -16.32
CA GLN A 16 -33.35 -6.32 -15.04
C GLN A 16 -33.69 -4.87 -14.64
N ILE A 17 -34.97 -4.47 -14.77
CA ILE A 17 -35.40 -3.14 -14.29
C ILE A 17 -35.37 -3.16 -12.76
N ARG A 18 -34.34 -2.54 -12.17
CA ARG A 18 -34.15 -2.44 -10.72
C ARG A 18 -34.83 -1.18 -10.22
N LYS A 19 -35.60 -1.32 -9.13
CA LYS A 19 -36.17 -0.16 -8.42
C LYS A 19 -35.39 0.06 -7.12
N HIS A 20 -34.75 1.21 -7.02
CA HIS A 20 -34.02 1.64 -5.83
C HIS A 20 -34.97 2.32 -4.82
N VAL A 21 -34.71 2.11 -3.53
CA VAL A 21 -35.50 2.62 -2.41
C VAL A 21 -34.54 3.22 -1.39
N PHE A 22 -34.68 4.51 -1.11
CA PHE A 22 -33.95 5.18 -0.05
C PHE A 22 -34.59 4.91 1.32
N VAL A 23 -33.78 4.64 2.33
CA VAL A 23 -34.24 4.37 3.70
C VAL A 23 -33.63 5.38 4.67
N GLU A 24 -34.49 6.19 5.29
CA GLU A 24 -34.12 7.30 6.18
C GLU A 24 -33.61 6.89 7.57
N THR A 25 -33.54 5.60 7.88
CA THR A 25 -33.00 5.12 9.16
C THR A 25 -31.51 4.83 9.04
N VAL A 26 -30.71 5.22 10.03
CA VAL A 26 -29.27 4.89 10.05
C VAL A 26 -29.02 3.49 10.61
N LYS A 27 -28.14 2.73 9.96
CA LYS A 27 -27.72 1.37 10.36
C LYS A 27 -26.26 1.13 9.98
N SER A 28 -25.56 0.21 10.67
CA SER A 28 -24.29 -0.30 10.16
C SER A 28 -24.48 -1.03 8.84
N TRP A 29 -23.42 -1.21 8.03
CA TRP A 29 -23.59 -1.82 6.70
C TRP A 29 -24.23 -3.21 6.77
N SER A 30 -23.80 -4.05 7.72
CA SER A 30 -24.36 -5.40 7.90
C SER A 30 -25.82 -5.38 8.39
N GLU A 31 -26.17 -4.42 9.24
CA GLU A 31 -27.55 -4.22 9.69
C GLU A 31 -28.45 -3.66 8.57
N ALA A 32 -27.91 -2.79 7.73
CA ALA A 32 -28.58 -2.25 6.54
C ALA A 32 -28.81 -3.35 5.51
N GLN A 33 -27.79 -4.18 5.23
CA GLN A 33 -27.90 -5.35 4.35
C GLN A 33 -28.98 -6.31 4.84
N ARG A 34 -28.95 -6.67 6.13
CA ARG A 34 -29.97 -7.53 6.73
C ARG A 34 -31.35 -6.91 6.59
N TYR A 35 -31.50 -5.63 6.89
CA TYR A 35 -32.77 -4.93 6.71
C TYR A 35 -33.26 -4.98 5.26
N CYS A 36 -32.38 -4.72 4.29
CA CYS A 36 -32.72 -4.77 2.88
C CYS A 36 -33.09 -6.18 2.43
N ARG A 37 -32.45 -7.23 2.95
CA ARG A 37 -32.81 -8.63 2.64
C ARG A 37 -34.13 -9.08 3.30
N GLU A 38 -34.48 -8.48 4.44
CA GLU A 38 -35.73 -8.76 5.15
C GLU A 38 -36.93 -8.03 4.52
N ASN A 39 -36.73 -6.82 3.99
CA ASN A 39 -37.82 -5.93 3.54
C ASN A 39 -37.82 -5.67 2.02
N HIS A 40 -36.72 -5.94 1.34
CA HIS A 40 -36.47 -5.72 -0.09
C HIS A 40 -35.67 -6.91 -0.66
N THR A 41 -34.83 -6.71 -1.68
CA THR A 41 -33.96 -7.78 -2.21
C THR A 41 -32.57 -7.76 -1.57
N ASP A 42 -31.81 -6.68 -1.71
CA ASP A 42 -30.52 -6.47 -1.04
C ASP A 42 -30.18 -4.95 -1.06
N LEU A 43 -29.01 -4.58 -0.55
CA LEU A 43 -28.46 -3.23 -0.72
C LEU A 43 -28.21 -2.92 -2.20
N ALA A 44 -28.40 -1.66 -2.59
CA ALA A 44 -28.35 -1.18 -3.97
C ALA A 44 -27.08 -1.61 -4.73
N THR A 45 -27.26 -2.13 -5.93
CA THR A 45 -26.17 -2.53 -6.84
C THR A 45 -26.25 -1.71 -8.12
N VAL A 46 -25.14 -1.06 -8.47
CA VAL A 46 -25.07 -0.10 -9.58
C VAL A 46 -24.18 -0.65 -10.68
N ARG A 47 -24.72 -0.79 -11.89
CA ARG A 47 -24.01 -1.46 -13.00
C ARG A 47 -23.76 -0.57 -14.20
N SER A 48 -24.29 0.65 -14.20
CA SER A 48 -24.07 1.63 -15.25
C SER A 48 -24.17 3.05 -14.70
N GLN A 49 -23.74 3.99 -15.53
CA GLN A 49 -23.85 5.42 -15.22
C GLN A 49 -25.31 5.85 -15.08
N GLU A 50 -26.21 5.33 -15.92
CA GLU A 50 -27.64 5.66 -15.86
C GLU A 50 -28.28 5.20 -14.54
N GLU A 51 -27.86 4.05 -14.01
CA GLU A 51 -28.31 3.58 -12.68
C GLU A 51 -27.76 4.47 -11.56
N ALA A 52 -26.51 4.96 -11.67
CA ALA A 52 -25.94 5.90 -10.71
C ALA A 52 -26.70 7.23 -10.68
N GLU A 53 -27.06 7.76 -11.86
CA GLU A 53 -27.86 8.99 -11.99
C GLU A 53 -29.28 8.82 -11.41
N GLN A 54 -29.87 7.63 -11.49
CA GLN A 54 -31.17 7.35 -10.86
C GLN A 54 -31.13 7.38 -9.33
N LEU A 55 -30.00 6.99 -8.71
CA LEU A 55 -29.85 7.05 -7.26
C LEU A 55 -29.91 8.48 -6.75
N LEU A 56 -29.30 9.42 -7.49
CA LEU A 56 -29.29 10.85 -7.18
C LEU A 56 -30.69 11.48 -7.17
N ASP A 57 -31.57 11.05 -8.08
CA ASP A 57 -32.95 11.56 -8.16
C ASP A 57 -33.80 11.07 -6.97
N ILE A 58 -33.53 9.86 -6.47
CA ILE A 58 -34.28 9.23 -5.37
C ILE A 58 -33.89 9.82 -4.01
N THR A 59 -32.63 10.15 -3.80
CA THR A 59 -32.16 10.74 -2.53
C THR A 59 -32.67 12.17 -2.33
N GLY A 60 -33.07 12.85 -3.42
CA GLY A 60 -33.41 14.27 -3.41
C GLY A 60 -32.22 15.15 -3.00
N ALA A 61 -32.36 16.47 -3.11
CA ALA A 61 -31.30 17.43 -2.78
C ALA A 61 -30.91 17.51 -1.28
N SER A 62 -31.17 16.47 -0.48
CA SER A 62 -30.80 16.39 0.94
C SER A 62 -29.57 15.49 1.13
N LEU A 63 -28.44 16.18 1.33
CA LEU A 63 -27.07 15.75 1.57
C LEU A 63 -26.91 14.65 2.64
N ARG A 64 -27.07 13.37 2.30
CA ARG A 64 -26.86 12.26 3.26
C ARG A 64 -26.22 11.05 2.60
N ASP A 65 -25.00 10.74 3.03
CA ASP A 65 -24.28 9.55 2.59
C ASP A 65 -25.12 8.31 2.81
N SER A 66 -25.09 7.37 1.88
CA SER A 66 -25.95 6.20 1.92
C SER A 66 -25.20 4.93 1.57
N TRP A 67 -25.31 3.90 2.40
CA TRP A 67 -24.79 2.57 2.09
C TRP A 67 -25.39 2.05 0.80
N ILE A 68 -24.49 1.54 -0.03
CA ILE A 68 -24.80 0.70 -1.19
C ILE A 68 -24.24 -0.70 -0.97
N GLY A 69 -24.59 -1.61 -1.86
CA GLY A 69 -24.27 -3.01 -1.73
C GLY A 69 -22.83 -3.36 -2.02
N LEU A 70 -21.97 -2.41 -2.42
CA LEU A 70 -20.57 -2.67 -2.70
C LEU A 70 -19.78 -2.71 -1.39
N TYR A 71 -18.92 -3.70 -1.27
CA TYR A 71 -18.07 -3.87 -0.09
C TYR A 71 -16.72 -4.48 -0.48
N ARG A 72 -15.70 -4.24 0.34
CA ARG A 72 -14.37 -4.81 0.20
C ARG A 72 -14.26 -5.99 1.15
N ASP A 73 -13.92 -7.16 0.61
CA ASP A 73 -13.77 -8.38 1.41
C ASP A 73 -12.39 -8.52 2.05
N ASP A 74 -12.20 -9.58 2.83
CA ASP A 74 -10.93 -9.90 3.50
C ASP A 74 -9.76 -10.12 2.52
N THR A 75 -10.04 -10.33 1.23
CA THR A 75 -9.05 -10.44 0.16
C THR A 75 -8.74 -9.11 -0.53
N GLN A 76 -9.28 -8.00 0.01
CA GLN A 76 -9.19 -6.64 -0.50
C GLN A 76 -9.83 -6.44 -1.88
N ASN A 77 -10.74 -7.34 -2.29
CA ASN A 77 -11.44 -7.23 -3.56
C ASN A 77 -12.81 -6.59 -3.36
N TRP A 78 -13.16 -5.65 -4.23
CA TRP A 78 -14.49 -5.06 -4.29
C TRP A 78 -15.47 -6.06 -4.89
N GLN A 79 -16.61 -6.27 -4.21
CA GLN A 79 -17.69 -7.12 -4.69
C GLN A 79 -19.06 -6.57 -4.26
N TRP A 80 -20.09 -6.92 -5.03
CA TRP A 80 -21.46 -6.59 -4.66
C TRP A 80 -22.04 -7.62 -3.68
N SER A 81 -22.78 -7.14 -2.69
CA SER A 81 -23.47 -7.93 -1.66
C SER A 81 -24.43 -8.98 -2.22
N ASN A 82 -24.99 -8.73 -3.39
CA ASN A 82 -25.86 -9.64 -4.11
C ASN A 82 -25.12 -10.62 -5.04
N SER A 83 -23.79 -10.68 -4.95
CA SER A 83 -22.89 -11.54 -5.75
C SER A 83 -22.79 -11.19 -7.23
N ASP A 84 -23.21 -9.99 -7.61
CA ASP A 84 -22.99 -9.45 -8.95
C ASP A 84 -21.51 -9.06 -9.19
N ASP A 85 -21.04 -9.18 -10.43
CA ASP A 85 -19.72 -8.67 -10.83
C ASP A 85 -19.64 -7.14 -10.76
N VAL A 86 -18.50 -6.61 -10.32
CA VAL A 86 -18.21 -5.17 -10.32
C VAL A 86 -17.70 -4.75 -11.70
N ILE A 87 -18.62 -4.31 -12.57
CA ILE A 87 -18.33 -3.92 -13.97
C ILE A 87 -18.39 -2.40 -14.21
N TYR A 88 -18.86 -1.64 -13.21
CA TYR A 88 -18.97 -0.19 -13.22
C TYR A 88 -18.55 0.33 -11.85
N SER A 89 -17.88 1.47 -11.80
CA SER A 89 -17.54 2.15 -10.55
C SER A 89 -17.49 3.66 -10.70
N ASN A 90 -18.04 4.40 -9.74
CA ASN A 90 -18.01 5.86 -9.68
C ASN A 90 -17.22 6.36 -8.47
N TRP A 91 -16.05 5.79 -8.23
CA TRP A 91 -15.19 6.14 -7.10
C TRP A 91 -14.76 7.60 -7.14
N ARG A 92 -14.85 8.27 -5.99
CA ARG A 92 -14.25 9.58 -5.81
C ARG A 92 -12.73 9.48 -5.89
N ALA A 93 -12.11 10.46 -6.55
CA ALA A 93 -10.66 10.59 -6.63
C ALA A 93 -10.12 11.36 -5.41
N ASP A 94 -10.17 10.77 -4.21
CA ASP A 94 -9.55 11.36 -3.02
C ASP A 94 -8.20 10.69 -2.68
N LEU A 95 -7.25 11.50 -2.21
CA LEU A 95 -5.96 11.03 -1.69
C LEU A 95 -6.20 10.39 -0.31
N PHE A 96 -5.79 9.12 -0.17
CA PHE A 96 -5.76 8.43 1.10
C PHE A 96 -4.39 8.56 1.75
N CYS A 97 -4.38 8.69 3.07
CA CYS A 97 -3.17 8.80 3.87
C CYS A 97 -3.13 7.66 4.87
N ALA A 98 -1.94 7.09 5.11
CA ALA A 98 -1.82 5.96 6.01
C ALA A 98 -1.62 6.41 7.45
N SER A 99 -2.25 5.66 8.35
CA SER A 99 -2.11 5.82 9.79
C SER A 99 -1.72 4.47 10.41
N VAL A 100 -0.90 4.50 11.47
CA VAL A 100 -0.52 3.30 12.24
C VAL A 100 -1.30 3.25 13.55
N ASN A 101 -1.86 2.09 13.90
CA ASN A 101 -2.56 1.87 15.17
C ASN A 101 -1.61 1.39 16.29
N SER A 102 -2.14 1.18 17.49
CA SER A 102 -1.38 0.71 18.66
C SER A 102 -0.81 -0.71 18.51
N GLU A 103 -1.33 -1.51 17.58
CA GLU A 103 -0.85 -2.85 17.24
C GLU A 103 0.22 -2.83 16.13
N GLY A 104 0.56 -1.65 15.61
CA GLY A 104 1.52 -1.46 14.53
C GLY A 104 0.95 -1.74 13.13
N LYS A 105 -0.36 -1.96 13.01
CA LYS A 105 -1.06 -2.17 11.74
C LYS A 105 -1.41 -0.84 11.07
N TRP A 106 -1.38 -0.83 9.75
CA TRP A 106 -1.62 0.37 8.95
C TRP A 106 -3.03 0.37 8.39
N ILE A 107 -3.68 1.53 8.41
CA ILE A 107 -4.99 1.76 7.83
C ILE A 107 -4.95 2.99 6.92
N ASP A 108 -5.72 2.96 5.83
CA ASP A 108 -5.90 4.08 4.92
C ASP A 108 -7.08 4.92 5.38
N LEU A 109 -6.90 6.24 5.38
CA LEU A 109 -7.87 7.19 5.88
C LEU A 109 -7.87 8.47 5.06
N PRO A 110 -8.99 9.21 5.02
CA PRO A 110 -9.02 10.52 4.39
C PRO A 110 -7.95 11.46 4.98
N CYS A 111 -7.10 12.02 4.12
CA CYS A 111 -5.96 12.86 4.53
C CYS A 111 -6.36 14.13 5.32
N ASN A 112 -7.64 14.53 5.27
CA ASN A 112 -8.18 15.69 5.97
C ASN A 112 -8.54 15.43 7.45
N LEU A 113 -8.51 14.17 7.92
CA LEU A 113 -8.77 13.84 9.32
C LEU A 113 -7.66 14.37 10.23
N GLN A 114 -8.02 14.89 11.40
CA GLN A 114 -7.04 15.35 12.38
C GLN A 114 -6.64 14.20 13.31
N LYS A 115 -5.36 13.85 13.32
CA LYS A 115 -4.78 12.83 14.21
C LYS A 115 -3.43 13.26 14.74
N SER A 116 -3.04 12.65 15.85
CA SER A 116 -1.65 12.69 16.31
C SER A 116 -0.74 12.07 15.26
N PHE A 117 0.54 12.42 15.29
CA PHE A 117 1.45 12.05 14.22
C PHE A 117 2.86 11.84 14.73
N MET A 118 3.65 11.17 13.90
CA MET A 118 5.05 10.87 14.18
C MET A 118 5.92 11.74 13.26
N CYS A 119 6.98 12.33 13.79
CA CYS A 119 8.03 12.88 12.94
C CYS A 119 9.25 11.99 13.02
N TYR A 120 9.99 11.82 11.93
CA TYR A 120 11.33 11.26 11.94
C TYR A 120 12.30 12.28 11.37
N LYS A 121 13.53 12.26 11.88
CA LYS A 121 14.59 13.11 11.34
C LYS A 121 15.73 12.23 10.90
N GLU A 122 15.91 11.95 9.61
CA GLU A 122 17.11 11.24 9.15
C GLU A 122 18.36 11.89 9.70
N THR A 123 19.15 11.16 10.49
CA THR A 123 20.43 11.70 10.92
C THR A 123 21.44 11.46 9.83
N SER A 124 21.88 12.56 9.21
CA SER A 124 22.87 12.56 8.14
C SER A 124 24.27 12.13 8.59
N ASN A 125 24.43 11.67 9.84
CA ASN A 125 25.68 11.07 10.30
C ASN A 125 25.82 9.67 9.68
N ILE A 126 26.31 9.61 8.43
CA ILE A 126 26.83 8.37 7.80
C ILE A 126 27.78 7.64 8.75
N THR A 127 28.51 8.40 9.57
CA THR A 127 29.41 7.93 10.63
C THR A 127 28.72 7.17 11.77
N GLU A 128 27.43 7.36 12.03
CA GLU A 128 26.68 6.60 13.04
C GLU A 128 25.96 5.39 12.44
N ARG A 129 25.69 5.39 11.12
CA ARG A 129 25.01 4.28 10.42
C ARG A 129 25.90 3.08 10.17
N TYR A 130 27.21 3.30 10.05
CA TYR A 130 28.16 2.28 9.64
C TYR A 130 29.20 2.02 10.70
N THR A 131 29.21 0.82 11.26
CA THR A 131 30.19 0.43 12.26
C THR A 131 31.29 -0.38 11.59
N LEU A 132 32.54 0.11 11.69
CA LEU A 132 33.71 -0.63 11.21
C LEU A 132 34.01 -1.75 12.21
N ILE A 133 33.96 -2.98 11.74
CA ILE A 133 34.41 -4.15 12.48
C ILE A 133 35.81 -4.49 11.99
N GLU A 134 36.80 -4.36 12.89
CA GLU A 134 38.21 -4.59 12.54
C GLU A 134 38.60 -6.07 12.46
N GLU A 135 37.71 -6.97 12.85
CA GLU A 135 37.93 -8.42 12.73
C GLU A 135 38.01 -8.84 11.26
N LEU A 136 38.95 -9.73 10.94
CA LEU A 136 39.11 -10.27 9.60
C LEU A 136 38.19 -11.50 9.45
N LYS A 137 37.17 -11.38 8.61
CA LYS A 137 36.20 -12.44 8.36
C LYS A 137 35.99 -12.67 6.86
N THR A 138 35.64 -13.90 6.48
CA THR A 138 35.12 -14.15 5.12
C THR A 138 33.82 -13.38 4.90
N TRP A 139 33.41 -13.16 3.65
CA TRP A 139 32.22 -12.38 3.36
C TRP A 139 30.98 -12.95 4.07
N THR A 140 30.81 -14.28 4.04
CA THR A 140 29.69 -14.96 4.71
C THR A 140 29.75 -14.83 6.23
N GLU A 141 30.92 -14.98 6.85
CA GLU A 141 31.11 -14.79 8.29
C GLU A 141 30.88 -13.34 8.72
N ALA A 142 31.29 -12.38 7.88
CA ALA A 142 31.07 -10.95 8.12
C ALA A 142 29.58 -10.60 8.05
N GLN A 143 28.85 -11.11 7.05
CA GLN A 143 27.40 -10.97 6.95
C GLN A 143 26.69 -11.56 8.16
N GLN A 144 27.07 -12.78 8.55
CA GLN A 144 26.49 -13.43 9.72
C GLN A 144 26.74 -12.61 10.98
N TYR A 145 27.96 -12.13 11.19
CA TYR A 145 28.29 -11.25 12.32
C TYR A 145 27.40 -10.00 12.33
N CYS A 146 27.24 -9.34 11.18
CA CYS A 146 26.40 -8.15 11.09
C CYS A 146 24.93 -8.47 11.36
N ARG A 147 24.40 -9.62 10.94
CA ARG A 147 23.01 -10.01 11.24
C ARG A 147 22.79 -10.42 12.69
N GLU A 148 23.84 -10.89 13.37
CA GLU A 148 23.78 -11.27 14.78
C GLU A 148 23.91 -10.06 15.72
N ASN A 149 24.66 -9.02 15.32
CA ASN A 149 25.03 -7.91 16.20
C ASN A 149 24.54 -6.53 15.72
N HIS A 150 24.16 -6.42 14.46
CA HIS A 150 23.74 -5.21 13.75
C HIS A 150 22.53 -5.56 12.86
N THR A 151 22.38 -4.95 11.68
CA THR A 151 21.34 -5.34 10.71
C THR A 151 21.87 -6.16 9.55
N ASP A 152 22.84 -5.67 8.78
CA ASP A 152 23.49 -6.44 7.72
C ASP A 152 24.85 -5.82 7.36
N LEU A 153 25.55 -6.36 6.36
CA LEU A 153 26.66 -5.68 5.72
C LEU A 153 26.18 -4.40 5.02
N VAL A 154 27.06 -3.40 4.98
CA VAL A 154 26.74 -2.08 4.43
C VAL A 154 26.33 -2.12 2.95
N SER A 155 25.26 -1.40 2.62
CA SER A 155 24.90 -1.01 1.27
C SER A 155 25.34 0.43 1.00
N ILE A 156 25.68 0.74 -0.25
CA ILE A 156 26.16 2.08 -0.64
C ILE A 156 25.16 2.73 -1.59
N LYS A 157 24.54 3.82 -1.15
CA LYS A 157 23.44 4.46 -1.89
C LYS A 157 23.88 5.51 -2.90
N ASN A 158 25.00 6.19 -2.67
CA ASN A 158 25.49 7.27 -3.52
C ASN A 158 26.99 7.57 -3.30
N ALA A 159 27.54 8.46 -4.12
CA ALA A 159 28.95 8.85 -4.06
C ALA A 159 29.37 9.48 -2.73
N SER A 160 28.53 10.32 -2.11
CA SER A 160 28.84 10.95 -0.83
C SER A 160 28.99 9.92 0.28
N GLU A 161 28.16 8.88 0.26
CA GLU A 161 28.22 7.79 1.21
C GLU A 161 29.48 6.93 1.02
N ASN A 162 29.85 6.69 -0.23
CA ASN A 162 31.09 6.01 -0.60
C ASN A 162 32.33 6.76 -0.08
N GLU A 163 32.38 8.08 -0.23
CA GLU A 163 33.51 8.88 0.25
C GLU A 163 33.65 8.86 1.79
N GLU A 164 32.53 8.96 2.51
CA GLU A 164 32.53 8.99 3.98
C GLU A 164 32.96 7.65 4.59
N ILE A 165 32.47 6.53 4.05
CA ILE A 165 32.84 5.20 4.56
C ILE A 165 34.32 4.88 4.32
N VAL A 166 34.89 5.35 3.20
CA VAL A 166 36.33 5.25 2.89
C VAL A 166 37.18 6.00 3.92
N LYS A 167 36.77 7.22 4.30
CA LYS A 167 37.46 7.98 5.36
C LYS A 167 37.44 7.20 6.69
N LYS A 168 36.30 6.60 7.03
CA LYS A 168 36.12 5.82 8.27
C LYS A 168 36.91 4.50 8.26
N ALA A 169 37.18 3.94 7.10
CA ALA A 169 37.97 2.72 6.94
C ALA A 169 39.45 2.90 7.28
N GLN A 170 39.93 4.13 7.49
CA GLN A 170 41.31 4.44 7.88
C GLN A 170 42.35 3.83 6.94
N GLY A 171 42.05 3.82 5.62
CA GLY A 171 42.93 3.26 4.60
C GLY A 171 42.98 1.72 4.58
N LYS A 172 42.02 1.02 5.18
CA LYS A 172 41.88 -0.44 5.05
C LYS A 172 40.92 -0.77 3.90
N PRO A 173 41.18 -1.81 3.08
CA PRO A 173 40.14 -2.39 2.22
C PRO A 173 39.14 -3.19 3.06
N PHE A 174 37.88 -3.26 2.65
CA PHE A 174 36.84 -3.89 3.46
C PHE A 174 35.71 -4.50 2.63
N TRP A 175 34.96 -5.43 3.25
CA TRP A 175 33.76 -6.00 2.66
C TRP A 175 32.58 -5.01 2.66
N ILE A 176 31.83 -5.01 1.56
CA ILE A 176 30.49 -4.43 1.47
C ILE A 176 29.45 -5.53 1.24
N GLY A 177 28.17 -5.22 1.43
CA GLY A 177 27.07 -6.16 1.30
C GLY A 177 26.72 -6.57 -0.12
N LEU A 178 27.46 -6.13 -1.15
CA LEU A 178 27.19 -6.48 -2.54
C LEU A 178 27.76 -7.86 -2.88
N PHE A 179 26.93 -8.74 -3.45
CA PHE A 179 27.34 -10.10 -3.78
C PHE A 179 26.51 -10.69 -4.93
N ASN A 180 27.03 -11.80 -5.47
CA ASN A 180 26.43 -12.73 -6.45
C ASN A 180 25.93 -12.09 -7.75
N GLU A 181 26.52 -12.44 -8.90
CA GLU A 181 26.05 -11.94 -10.20
C GLU A 181 24.74 -12.66 -10.63
N PRO A 182 23.66 -11.94 -11.00
CA PRO A 182 23.54 -10.47 -11.07
C PRO A 182 23.52 -9.80 -9.69
N TRP A 183 24.36 -8.77 -9.53
CA TRP A 183 24.69 -8.14 -8.24
C TRP A 183 23.48 -7.73 -7.42
N LYS A 184 23.49 -8.10 -6.13
CA LYS A 184 22.44 -7.77 -5.15
C LYS A 184 23.05 -7.36 -3.82
N TRP A 185 22.39 -6.45 -3.15
CA TRP A 185 22.71 -6.12 -1.76
C TRP A 185 22.22 -7.23 -0.83
N SER A 186 23.02 -7.52 0.21
CA SER A 186 22.69 -8.48 1.25
C SER A 186 21.55 -8.01 2.14
N HIS A 187 21.52 -6.71 2.42
CA HIS A 187 20.43 -6.04 3.12
C HIS A 187 19.18 -5.98 2.23
N GLN A 188 18.06 -6.49 2.74
CA GLN A 188 16.81 -6.55 1.97
C GLN A 188 16.25 -5.14 1.75
N GLY A 189 15.75 -4.89 0.54
CA GLY A 189 15.14 -3.60 0.19
C GLY A 189 16.08 -2.57 -0.41
N ASP A 190 17.40 -2.75 -0.30
CA ASP A 190 18.34 -1.83 -0.94
C ASP A 190 18.44 -2.08 -2.44
N SER A 191 18.35 -1.00 -3.23
CA SER A 191 18.42 -1.05 -4.68
C SER A 191 19.86 -0.88 -5.18
N TYR A 192 20.24 -1.66 -6.19
CA TYR A 192 21.53 -1.54 -6.87
C TYR A 192 21.45 -0.45 -7.95
N THR A 193 21.49 0.81 -7.52
CA THR A 193 21.39 2.00 -8.40
C THR A 193 22.71 2.75 -8.55
N PHE A 194 23.58 2.66 -7.55
CA PHE A 194 24.91 3.28 -7.54
C PHE A 194 26.01 2.22 -7.56
N HIS A 195 27.07 2.48 -8.32
CA HIS A 195 28.27 1.65 -8.36
C HIS A 195 29.50 2.48 -8.76
N THR A 196 30.67 2.08 -8.26
CA THR A 196 31.95 2.72 -8.59
C THR A 196 33.06 1.68 -8.82
N TRP A 197 32.81 0.76 -9.75
CA TRP A 197 33.78 -0.27 -10.13
C TRP A 197 35.12 0.31 -10.60
N THR A 198 36.20 -0.38 -10.25
CA THR A 198 37.52 -0.09 -10.82
C THR A 198 37.51 -0.38 -12.32
N TYR A 199 38.40 0.26 -13.08
CA TYR A 199 38.57 -0.05 -14.49
C TYR A 199 38.82 -1.55 -14.71
N TRP A 200 38.04 -2.15 -15.62
CA TRP A 200 37.96 -3.59 -15.93
C TRP A 200 37.24 -4.48 -14.91
N GLU A 201 36.64 -3.94 -13.85
CA GLU A 201 35.82 -4.72 -12.93
C GLU A 201 34.31 -4.57 -13.23
N PRO A 202 33.49 -5.55 -12.84
CA PRO A 202 33.87 -6.87 -12.31
C PRO A 202 34.43 -7.80 -13.42
N ASN A 203 35.49 -8.54 -13.13
CA ASN A 203 36.15 -9.40 -14.15
C ASN A 203 36.01 -10.91 -13.92
N ASN A 204 35.48 -11.32 -12.76
CA ASN A 204 35.33 -12.71 -12.33
C ASN A 204 36.57 -13.57 -12.57
N TRP A 205 37.75 -13.05 -12.26
CA TRP A 205 39.03 -13.73 -12.35
C TRP A 205 39.00 -15.10 -11.65
N GLY A 206 39.26 -16.15 -12.43
CA GLY A 206 39.25 -17.53 -11.95
C GLY A 206 37.86 -18.10 -11.67
N GLY A 207 36.79 -17.39 -12.03
CA GLY A 207 35.39 -17.86 -11.95
C GLY A 207 34.84 -17.99 -10.54
N ASN A 208 35.42 -17.31 -9.55
CA ASN A 208 35.04 -17.43 -8.14
C ASN A 208 35.07 -16.09 -7.38
N GLN A 209 34.82 -14.97 -8.05
CA GLN A 209 34.74 -13.64 -7.42
C GLN A 209 33.29 -13.18 -7.31
N ASN A 210 32.56 -13.77 -6.37
CA ASN A 210 31.13 -13.52 -6.19
C ASN A 210 30.81 -12.52 -5.06
N CYS A 211 31.82 -11.88 -4.47
CA CYS A 211 31.66 -10.92 -3.38
C CYS A 211 32.39 -9.62 -3.72
N VAL A 212 32.03 -8.51 -3.09
CA VAL A 212 32.63 -7.21 -3.44
C VAL A 212 33.34 -6.62 -2.26
N MET A 213 34.60 -6.21 -2.48
CA MET A 213 35.32 -5.38 -1.52
C MET A 213 35.53 -3.97 -2.08
N MET A 214 35.53 -3.00 -1.18
CA MET A 214 35.88 -1.62 -1.49
C MET A 214 37.37 -1.40 -1.24
N ARG A 215 38.05 -0.78 -2.21
CA ARG A 215 39.45 -0.37 -2.09
C ARG A 215 39.58 0.83 -1.17
N GLN A 216 40.81 1.08 -0.71
CA GLN A 216 41.18 2.24 0.10
C GLN A 216 40.91 3.58 -0.61
N THR A 217 40.82 3.55 -1.94
CA THR A 217 40.55 4.70 -2.82
C THR A 217 39.05 4.87 -3.13
N GLY A 218 38.20 3.92 -2.70
CA GLY A 218 36.75 3.98 -2.81
C GLY A 218 36.16 3.21 -3.99
N GLU A 219 36.96 2.73 -4.94
CA GLU A 219 36.47 1.91 -6.05
C GLU A 219 36.23 0.46 -5.64
N TRP A 220 35.27 -0.17 -6.30
CA TRP A 220 34.83 -1.54 -6.01
C TRP A 220 35.55 -2.53 -6.91
N ILE A 221 35.84 -3.71 -6.38
CA ILE A 221 36.32 -4.87 -7.16
C ILE A 221 35.53 -6.11 -6.72
N ASP A 222 35.24 -7.01 -7.65
CA ASP A 222 34.77 -8.33 -7.29
C ASP A 222 35.94 -9.15 -6.75
N TYR A 223 35.67 -9.99 -5.77
CA TYR A 223 36.70 -10.63 -4.96
C TYR A 223 36.22 -11.97 -4.43
N GLY A 224 37.17 -12.86 -4.15
CA GLY A 224 36.86 -14.17 -3.64
C GLY A 224 36.23 -14.09 -2.25
N CYS A 225 35.02 -14.62 -2.09
CA CYS A 225 34.28 -14.56 -0.82
C CYS A 225 35.03 -15.19 0.37
N ASN A 226 35.99 -16.08 0.10
CA ASN A 226 36.78 -16.81 1.10
C ASN A 226 37.98 -16.01 1.65
N PHE A 227 38.25 -14.81 1.14
CA PHE A 227 39.28 -13.94 1.71
C PHE A 227 38.79 -13.29 3.00
N GLN A 228 39.70 -12.99 3.92
CA GLN A 228 39.35 -12.37 5.20
C GLN A 228 39.70 -10.88 5.17
N LEU A 229 38.70 -10.03 5.38
CA LEU A 229 38.82 -8.57 5.40
C LEU A 229 38.05 -8.00 6.59
N PRO A 230 38.41 -6.78 7.07
CA PRO A 230 37.51 -6.03 7.92
C PRO A 230 36.25 -5.67 7.13
N PHE A 231 35.19 -5.27 7.82
CA PHE A 231 33.89 -5.10 7.20
C PHE A 231 33.09 -4.02 7.92
N PHE A 232 32.17 -3.40 7.19
CA PHE A 232 31.22 -2.48 7.79
C PHE A 232 29.87 -3.15 7.92
N CYS A 233 29.33 -3.13 9.14
CA CYS A 233 27.93 -3.41 9.36
C CYS A 233 27.13 -2.13 9.20
N CYS A 234 25.95 -2.23 8.60
CA CYS A 234 24.90 -1.24 8.74
C CYS A 234 24.04 -1.59 9.95
N ASP A 235 23.73 -0.57 10.73
CA ASP A 235 22.66 -0.61 11.71
C ASP A 235 21.35 -0.18 11.02
N GLY A 236 20.30 -0.96 11.27
CA GLY A 236 19.08 -1.01 10.47
C GLY A 236 18.34 0.31 10.45
N GLY A 237 18.26 0.84 9.25
CA GLY A 237 17.44 1.98 8.89
C GLY A 237 18.20 3.28 9.08
N SER A 238 17.94 4.23 8.19
CA SER A 238 18.19 5.65 8.36
C SER A 238 18.24 5.97 9.85
N SER A 239 19.35 6.50 10.35
CA SER A 239 19.50 6.82 11.77
C SER A 239 18.59 7.98 12.18
N GLY A 240 17.41 8.11 11.58
CA GLY A 240 16.43 9.05 12.00
C GLY A 240 15.71 8.59 13.23
N GLN A 241 15.89 9.37 14.28
CA GLN A 241 15.10 9.25 15.49
C GLN A 241 13.65 9.59 15.17
N CYS A 242 12.75 8.70 15.56
CA CYS A 242 11.33 8.99 15.56
C CYS A 242 10.95 9.75 16.81
N PHE A 243 10.00 10.68 16.67
CA PHE A 243 9.51 11.52 17.73
C PHE A 243 7.99 11.48 17.68
N TYR A 244 7.38 11.06 18.78
CA TYR A 244 5.94 11.15 18.97
C TYR A 244 5.53 12.62 19.18
N GLU A 245 4.56 13.08 18.39
CA GLU A 245 3.97 14.40 18.54
C GLU A 245 2.49 14.25 18.94
N GLY A 246 2.19 14.67 20.17
CA GLY A 246 0.87 14.52 20.78
C GLY A 246 -0.18 15.51 20.30
N THR A 247 0.16 16.42 19.39
CA THR A 247 -0.81 17.37 18.81
C THR A 247 -1.54 16.74 17.62
N VAL A 248 -2.84 17.02 17.48
CA VAL A 248 -3.64 16.53 16.35
C VAL A 248 -3.54 17.48 15.14
N LYS A 249 -3.31 16.93 13.95
CA LYS A 249 -3.24 17.66 12.67
C LYS A 249 -3.75 16.80 11.52
N THR A 250 -4.15 17.44 10.43
CA THR A 250 -4.35 16.75 9.15
C THR A 250 -3.03 16.16 8.64
N TRP A 251 -3.06 15.18 7.73
CA TRP A 251 -1.80 14.59 7.24
C TRP A 251 -0.87 15.65 6.65
N LEU A 252 -1.40 16.53 5.79
CA LEU A 252 -0.64 17.65 5.22
C LEU A 252 -0.15 18.63 6.29
N GLY A 253 -0.97 18.88 7.31
CA GLY A 253 -0.60 19.73 8.45
C GLY A 253 0.51 19.11 9.32
N ALA A 254 0.48 17.80 9.51
CA ALA A 254 1.48 17.01 10.21
C ALA A 254 2.82 17.00 9.45
N GLN A 255 2.77 16.72 8.14
CA GLN A 255 3.94 16.77 7.26
C GLN A 255 4.58 18.17 7.27
N SER A 256 3.77 19.22 7.09
CA SER A 256 4.25 20.60 7.11
C SER A 256 4.89 20.94 8.46
N TYR A 257 4.31 20.46 9.56
CA TYR A 257 4.87 20.65 10.89
C TYR A 257 6.24 19.96 11.05
N CYS A 258 6.37 18.70 10.64
CA CYS A 258 7.64 17.98 10.71
C CYS A 258 8.71 18.68 9.84
N ARG A 259 8.35 19.08 8.61
CA ARG A 259 9.27 19.76 7.67
C ARG A 259 9.77 21.10 8.17
N ASN A 260 8.91 21.88 8.85
CA ASN A 260 9.32 23.13 9.48
C ASN A 260 10.37 22.95 10.59
N GLN A 261 10.56 21.73 11.10
CA GLN A 261 11.59 21.39 12.08
C GLN A 261 12.80 20.67 11.46
N GLY A 262 12.88 20.59 10.13
CA GLY A 262 13.92 19.81 9.44
C GLY A 262 13.77 18.30 9.64
N LYS A 263 12.52 17.83 9.75
CA LYS A 263 12.09 16.43 9.89
C LYS A 263 11.09 16.09 8.76
N ASP A 264 10.58 14.88 8.69
CA ASP A 264 9.39 14.54 7.87
C ASP A 264 8.53 13.48 8.63
N LEU A 265 7.43 13.00 8.07
CA LEU A 265 6.65 11.87 8.59
C LEU A 265 7.37 10.55 8.29
N PRO A 266 7.35 9.55 9.19
CA PRO A 266 8.21 8.36 9.09
C PRO A 266 7.93 7.51 7.85
N SER A 267 9.02 7.12 7.20
CA SER A 267 9.04 6.06 6.19
C SER A 267 9.47 4.74 6.84
N ILE A 268 8.65 3.71 6.69
CA ILE A 268 8.80 2.45 7.42
C ILE A 268 9.25 1.37 6.44
N GLN A 269 10.43 0.82 6.68
CA GLN A 269 11.09 -0.13 5.77
C GLN A 269 11.03 -1.58 6.25
N ASP A 270 10.70 -1.81 7.52
CA ASP A 270 10.66 -3.12 8.14
C ASP A 270 9.83 -3.13 9.44
N GLN A 271 9.65 -4.32 10.00
CA GLN A 271 8.92 -4.54 11.26
C GLN A 271 9.64 -3.97 12.50
N ALA A 272 10.97 -3.88 12.50
CA ALA A 272 11.71 -3.34 13.64
C ALA A 272 11.39 -1.85 13.82
N ARG A 273 11.27 -1.10 12.71
CA ARG A 273 10.84 0.30 12.71
C ARG A 273 9.40 0.47 13.19
N VAL A 274 8.49 -0.45 12.86
CA VAL A 274 7.12 -0.45 13.41
C VAL A 274 7.16 -0.56 14.93
N ASN A 275 7.97 -1.48 15.47
CA ASN A 275 8.10 -1.70 16.91
C ASN A 275 8.68 -0.50 17.66
N GLU A 276 9.63 0.22 17.04
CA GLU A 276 10.16 1.48 17.57
C GLU A 276 9.04 2.54 17.68
N LEU A 277 8.26 2.73 16.61
CA LEU A 277 7.18 3.72 16.57
C LEU A 277 6.13 3.48 17.64
N ILE A 278 5.62 2.25 17.76
CA ILE A 278 4.60 1.92 18.77
C ILE A 278 5.15 2.08 20.20
N GLY A 279 6.45 1.85 20.41
CA GLY A 279 7.11 2.06 21.69
C GLY A 279 7.17 3.54 22.14
N LEU A 280 7.03 4.49 21.21
CA LEU A 280 6.98 5.93 21.52
C LEU A 280 5.58 6.43 21.89
N ILE A 281 4.53 5.66 21.56
CA ILE A 281 3.15 6.04 21.83
C ILE A 281 2.87 5.83 23.33
N PRO A 282 2.32 6.83 24.05
CA PRO A 282 1.89 6.63 25.43
C PRO A 282 0.86 5.50 25.53
N SER A 283 1.05 4.56 26.45
CA SER A 283 0.15 3.39 26.67
C SER A 283 -1.33 3.72 26.93
N THR A 284 -1.67 4.99 27.15
CA THR A 284 -3.04 5.48 27.34
C THR A 284 -3.68 5.99 26.04
N ASN A 285 -2.95 5.96 24.92
CA ASN A 285 -3.40 6.46 23.62
C ASN A 285 -3.55 5.31 22.62
N ASP A 286 -4.79 4.85 22.45
CA ASP A 286 -5.17 3.80 21.50
C ASP A 286 -5.62 4.36 20.14
N SER A 287 -5.38 5.64 19.88
CA SER A 287 -5.74 6.26 18.58
C SER A 287 -4.73 5.90 17.50
N ASP A 288 -5.12 5.99 16.23
CA ASP A 288 -4.16 5.87 15.14
C ASP A 288 -3.33 7.16 14.96
N HIS A 289 -2.13 6.98 14.41
CA HIS A 289 -1.14 8.04 14.23
C HIS A 289 -0.66 8.15 12.77
N TRP A 290 -0.58 9.38 12.24
CA TRP A 290 -0.11 9.58 10.88
C TRP A 290 1.34 9.13 10.68
N ILE A 291 1.57 8.42 9.57
CA ILE A 291 2.88 8.03 9.03
C ILE A 291 3.08 8.63 7.63
N GLY A 292 4.30 8.54 7.09
CA GLY A 292 4.68 9.22 5.85
C GLY A 292 4.11 8.61 4.56
N LEU A 293 3.33 7.54 4.65
CA LEU A 293 2.76 6.88 3.48
C LEU A 293 1.46 7.58 3.04
N TYR A 294 1.35 7.89 1.76
CA TYR A 294 0.17 8.50 1.16
C TYR A 294 -0.08 7.93 -0.25
N HIS A 295 -1.32 8.00 -0.72
CA HIS A 295 -1.74 7.49 -2.02
C HIS A 295 -1.99 8.63 -3.00
N ASP A 296 -1.13 8.76 -4.02
CA ASP A 296 -1.32 9.72 -5.11
C ASP A 296 -1.90 9.00 -6.32
N LYS A 297 -3.19 9.26 -6.62
CA LYS A 297 -4.04 8.89 -7.77
C LYS A 297 -3.98 7.45 -8.33
N GLU A 298 -2.80 6.86 -8.42
CA GLU A 298 -2.51 5.52 -8.92
C GLU A 298 -1.66 4.67 -7.96
N ASN A 299 -0.87 5.26 -7.03
CA ASN A 299 0.07 4.48 -6.21
C ASN A 299 0.31 5.05 -4.80
N TRP A 300 0.65 4.16 -3.86
CA TRP A 300 1.21 4.52 -2.55
C TRP A 300 2.67 4.97 -2.68
N GLN A 301 3.02 6.03 -1.94
CA GLN A 301 4.35 6.64 -1.94
C GLN A 301 4.71 7.17 -0.55
N TRP A 302 6.01 7.20 -0.25
CA TRP A 302 6.53 7.81 0.97
C TRP A 302 6.75 9.32 0.78
N SER A 303 6.35 10.13 1.76
CA SER A 303 6.55 11.58 1.76
C SER A 303 8.01 12.00 1.69
N SER A 304 8.90 11.15 2.19
CA SER A 304 10.35 11.34 2.16
C SER A 304 11.00 11.10 0.80
N GLY A 305 10.26 10.51 -0.15
CA GLY A 305 10.84 9.83 -1.30
C GLY A 305 11.34 8.42 -0.95
N GLY A 306 11.26 7.52 -1.93
CA GLY A 306 11.62 6.09 -1.79
C GLY A 306 10.48 5.17 -2.20
N ASP A 307 10.83 3.97 -2.67
CA ASP A 307 9.87 2.96 -3.09
C ASP A 307 9.12 2.35 -1.89
N VAL A 308 7.86 1.96 -2.08
CA VAL A 308 7.09 1.21 -1.07
C VAL A 308 7.46 -0.26 -1.17
N ILE A 309 8.44 -0.69 -0.37
CA ILE A 309 8.97 -2.07 -0.37
C ILE A 309 8.49 -2.91 0.82
N TYR A 310 7.85 -2.28 1.81
CA TYR A 310 7.30 -2.91 3.01
C TYR A 310 5.90 -2.38 3.27
N SER A 311 4.98 -3.28 3.67
CA SER A 311 3.64 -2.91 4.08
C SER A 311 3.14 -3.80 5.23
N ASN A 312 2.44 -3.20 6.19
CA ASN A 312 1.83 -3.90 7.33
C ASN A 312 0.34 -3.53 7.46
N TRP A 313 -0.37 -3.56 6.33
CA TRP A 313 -1.79 -3.23 6.25
C TRP A 313 -2.63 -4.11 7.17
N GLU A 314 -3.57 -3.49 7.87
CA GLU A 314 -4.69 -4.20 8.48
C GLU A 314 -5.65 -4.67 7.38
N PRO A 315 -6.11 -5.93 7.39
CA PRO A 315 -7.16 -6.36 6.47
C PRO A 315 -8.39 -5.48 6.72
N CYS A 316 -8.80 -4.73 5.70
CA CYS A 316 -9.80 -3.71 5.88
C CYS A 316 -11.22 -4.24 5.65
N LEU A 317 -12.16 -3.97 6.56
CA LEU A 317 -13.60 -4.01 6.29
C LEU A 317 -14.10 -2.59 5.97
N PHE A 318 -13.86 -2.14 4.74
CA PHE A 318 -14.52 -0.97 4.20
C PHE A 318 -15.72 -1.37 3.34
N CYS A 319 -16.78 -0.61 3.52
CA CYS A 319 -18.03 -0.73 2.80
C CYS A 319 -18.23 0.55 1.99
N ALA A 320 -18.93 0.45 0.86
CA ALA A 320 -19.14 1.61 0.02
C ALA A 320 -20.39 2.39 0.42
N SER A 321 -20.26 3.70 0.54
CA SER A 321 -21.37 4.64 0.57
C SER A 321 -21.38 5.49 -0.71
N VAL A 322 -22.54 6.01 -1.07
CA VAL A 322 -22.66 7.07 -2.08
C VAL A 322 -22.90 8.40 -1.39
N ASN A 323 -22.20 9.44 -1.81
CA ASN A 323 -22.37 10.79 -1.28
C ASN A 323 -23.44 11.58 -2.08
N SER A 324 -23.65 12.84 -1.70
CA SER A 324 -24.63 13.72 -2.35
C SER A 324 -24.30 14.12 -3.80
N GLU A 325 -23.07 13.87 -4.24
CA GLU A 325 -22.60 14.15 -5.60
C GLU A 325 -22.67 12.89 -6.48
N GLY A 326 -23.07 11.74 -5.91
CA GLY A 326 -23.23 10.48 -6.63
C GLY A 326 -21.94 9.67 -6.70
N GLU A 327 -20.88 10.15 -6.06
CA GLU A 327 -19.59 9.50 -6.01
C GLU A 327 -19.55 8.46 -4.88
N TRP A 328 -18.79 7.40 -5.10
CA TRP A 328 -18.64 6.32 -4.14
C TRP A 328 -17.50 6.65 -3.18
N GLU A 329 -17.74 6.40 -1.90
CA GLU A 329 -16.83 6.61 -0.79
C GLU A 329 -16.63 5.30 -0.05
N ASP A 330 -15.41 5.03 0.37
CA ASP A 330 -15.12 3.97 1.33
C ASP A 330 -15.45 4.48 2.73
N SER A 331 -16.12 3.64 3.51
CA SER A 331 -16.51 3.96 4.87
C SER A 331 -16.40 2.71 5.73
N LEU A 332 -16.05 2.88 6.99
CA LEU A 332 -15.95 1.75 7.91
C LEU A 332 -17.30 1.04 7.99
N CYS A 333 -17.33 -0.26 7.74
CA CYS A 333 -18.58 -1.05 7.76
C CYS A 333 -19.31 -0.97 9.12
N SER A 334 -18.58 -0.64 10.19
CA SER A 334 -19.09 -0.44 11.56
C SER A 334 -19.82 0.90 11.77
N GLN A 335 -19.63 1.88 10.88
CA GLN A 335 -20.28 3.18 10.97
C GLN A 335 -21.78 3.06 10.66
N GLY A 336 -22.63 3.78 11.41
CA GLY A 336 -24.04 3.92 11.08
C GLY A 336 -24.25 4.91 9.94
N ASN A 337 -24.95 4.53 8.88
CA ASN A 337 -25.27 5.42 7.77
C ASN A 337 -26.70 5.19 7.25
N TYR A 338 -27.23 6.14 6.48
CA TYR A 338 -28.45 5.91 5.68
C TYR A 338 -28.13 4.84 4.65
N PHE A 339 -29.14 4.27 3.99
CA PHE A 339 -28.87 3.19 3.04
C PHE A 339 -29.93 3.09 1.96
N MET A 340 -29.53 2.51 0.84
CA MET A 340 -30.40 2.27 -0.30
C MET A 340 -30.57 0.77 -0.50
N CYS A 341 -31.82 0.34 -0.56
CA CYS A 341 -32.17 -1.03 -0.92
C CYS A 341 -32.60 -1.08 -2.39
N TYR A 342 -32.39 -2.21 -3.05
CA TYR A 342 -33.04 -2.49 -4.33
C TYR A 342 -34.12 -3.55 -4.18
N SER A 343 -35.14 -3.44 -5.03
CA SER A 343 -36.16 -4.46 -5.25
C SER A 343 -36.33 -4.68 -6.75
N GLY A 344 -36.26 -5.93 -7.20
CA GLY A 344 -36.44 -6.27 -8.62
C GLY A 344 -37.17 -7.60 -8.80
N GLU A 345 -38.15 -7.63 -9.71
CA GLU A 345 -38.75 -8.88 -10.21
C GLU A 345 -38.01 -9.31 -11.49
N LEU A 346 -37.66 -10.60 -11.59
CA LEU A 346 -37.21 -11.19 -12.84
C LEU A 346 -38.39 -11.24 -13.82
N ARG A 347 -38.52 -10.25 -14.72
CA ARG A 347 -39.46 -10.35 -15.84
C ARG A 347 -38.88 -11.23 -16.93
N PHE A 348 -39.42 -12.43 -17.08
CA PHE A 348 -39.26 -13.20 -18.32
C PHE A 348 -40.06 -12.50 -19.43
N ASN A 349 -39.39 -12.03 -20.48
CA ASN A 349 -40.08 -11.63 -21.71
C ASN A 349 -40.65 -12.89 -22.37
N SER A 350 -41.92 -13.21 -22.12
CA SER A 350 -42.66 -14.16 -22.93
C SER A 350 -43.06 -13.49 -24.24
N PHE A 351 -42.25 -13.65 -25.29
CA PHE A 351 -42.78 -13.57 -26.64
C PHE A 351 -43.55 -14.87 -26.91
N VAL A 352 -44.88 -14.80 -26.96
CA VAL A 352 -45.69 -15.84 -27.60
C VAL A 352 -46.17 -15.30 -28.94
N ASN A 353 -45.79 -16.03 -29.98
CA ASN A 353 -46.13 -15.85 -31.39
C ASN A 353 -47.63 -15.62 -31.61
N GLU A 354 -47.97 -14.57 -32.36
CA GLU A 354 -49.16 -14.62 -33.22
C GLU A 354 -48.75 -15.35 -34.51
N THR A 355 -48.92 -16.68 -34.51
CA THR A 355 -49.12 -17.41 -35.76
C THR A 355 -50.53 -17.13 -36.23
N ALA A 356 -50.62 -16.50 -37.41
CA ALA A 356 -51.85 -16.38 -38.18
C ALA A 356 -52.46 -17.77 -38.41
N ASP A 357 -53.69 -17.98 -37.95
CA ASP A 357 -54.52 -19.10 -38.40
C ASP A 357 -55.71 -18.57 -39.20
N TRP A 358 -55.73 -19.00 -40.46
CA TRP A 358 -56.79 -18.83 -41.42
C TRP A 358 -57.96 -19.78 -41.11
N THR A 359 -59.13 -19.23 -40.76
CA THR A 359 -60.48 -19.70 -41.13
C THR A 359 -61.38 -18.46 -41.04
N GLY A 360 -62.34 -18.11 -41.89
CA GLY A 360 -62.99 -18.64 -43.08
C GLY A 360 -64.14 -17.66 -43.37
N GLY A 361 -64.40 -17.36 -44.65
CA GLY A 361 -65.45 -16.43 -45.09
C GLY A 361 -65.44 -16.27 -46.60
#